data_AF-A0A6C0CJD0-F1
#
_entry.id   AF-A0A6C0CJD0-F1
#
_cell.length_a   1.000
_cell.length_b   1.000
_cell.length_c   1.000
_cell.angle_alpha   90.00
_cell.angle_beta   90.00
_cell.angle_gamma   90.00
#
_symmetry.space_group_name_H-M   'P 1'
#
loop_
_entity.id
_entity.type
_entity.pdbx_description
1 polymer ?
#
loop_
_entity_poly.entity_id
_entity_poly.type
_entity_poly.pdbx_seq_one_letter_code
_entity_poly.pdbx_strand_id
1 'polypeptide(L)'
;MKKKNILKRKYKVIIYMKYFTSAMNIFIFVVILSFTLDNVLFECSIPSVYTFINNFIHHIISMYLWFGSIIFGKYKYHLLFLGIVLTFQYFNKWKCPITLEYNKQCGFHVSENHKDIIYWINKNIFSHFPYYTFLKLLVLYDIFNILMYNK
;
A
#
# COMPACT_ATOMS: atom_id res chain seq x y z
N MET A 1 38.05 16.66 -18.51
CA MET A 1 36.57 16.63 -18.36
C MET A 1 35.95 15.26 -18.01
N LYS A 2 36.36 14.12 -18.61
CA LYS A 2 35.75 12.78 -18.37
C LYS A 2 35.67 12.34 -16.88
N LYS A 3 36.72 12.57 -16.08
CA LYS A 3 36.80 12.12 -14.66
C LYS A 3 35.74 12.77 -13.74
N LYS A 4 35.45 14.07 -13.94
CA LYS A 4 34.39 14.80 -13.19
C LYS A 4 32.98 14.26 -13.48
N ASN A 5 32.70 13.86 -14.73
CA ASN A 5 31.40 13.28 -15.09
C ASN A 5 31.21 11.86 -14.51
N ILE A 6 32.28 11.07 -14.41
CA ILE A 6 32.23 9.73 -13.79
C ILE A 6 31.98 9.85 -12.28
N LEU A 7 32.65 10.78 -11.60
CA LEU A 7 32.45 11.05 -10.17
C LEU A 7 31.02 11.53 -9.87
N LYS A 8 30.48 12.49 -10.65
CA LYS A 8 29.08 12.93 -10.52
C LYS A 8 28.09 11.78 -10.72
N ARG A 9 28.33 10.90 -11.70
CA ARG A 9 27.46 9.75 -11.97
C ARG A 9 27.49 8.73 -10.83
N LYS A 10 28.68 8.39 -10.31
CA LYS A 10 28.83 7.50 -9.14
C LYS A 10 28.14 8.06 -7.89
N TYR A 11 28.32 9.35 -7.60
CA TYR A 11 27.72 9.99 -6.44
C TYR A 11 26.18 9.99 -6.54
N LYS A 12 25.63 10.26 -7.73
CA LYS A 12 24.20 10.17 -8.00
C LYS A 12 23.66 8.74 -7.76
N VAL A 13 24.36 7.71 -8.23
CA VAL A 13 23.97 6.29 -7.98
C VAL A 13 23.94 5.96 -6.48
N ILE A 14 24.97 6.35 -5.73
CA ILE A 14 25.07 6.08 -4.28
C ILE A 14 23.90 6.75 -3.52
N ILE A 15 23.57 8.00 -3.85
CA ILE A 15 22.45 8.70 -3.23
C ILE A 15 21.12 8.00 -3.56
N TYR A 16 20.90 7.61 -4.83
CA TYR A 16 19.69 6.86 -5.20
C TYR A 16 19.58 5.52 -4.46
N MET A 17 20.67 4.78 -4.33
CA MET A 17 20.68 3.53 -3.58
C MET A 17 20.34 3.76 -2.11
N LYS A 18 20.95 4.76 -1.46
CA LYS A 18 20.66 5.09 -0.05
C LYS A 18 19.20 5.50 0.17
N TYR A 19 18.65 6.34 -0.71
CA TYR A 19 17.25 6.75 -0.65
C TYR A 19 16.32 5.55 -0.85
N PHE A 20 16.59 4.70 -1.84
CA PHE A 20 15.79 3.51 -2.10
C PHE A 20 15.81 2.53 -0.92
N THR A 21 16.97 2.30 -0.29
CA THR A 21 17.07 1.49 0.93
C THR A 21 16.25 2.11 2.06
N SER A 22 16.30 3.42 2.26
CA SER A 22 15.50 4.09 3.29
C SER A 22 14.00 3.98 3.03
N ALA A 23 13.55 4.19 1.79
CA ALA A 23 12.15 4.08 1.40
C ALA A 23 11.62 2.65 1.59
N MET A 24 12.42 1.65 1.22
CA MET A 24 12.07 0.25 1.42
C MET A 24 11.95 -0.10 2.90
N ASN A 25 12.85 0.38 3.74
CA ASN A 25 12.78 0.16 5.20
C ASN A 25 11.51 0.78 5.80
N ILE A 26 11.14 2.00 5.37
CA ILE A 26 9.89 2.65 5.80
C ILE A 26 8.69 1.81 5.34
N PHE A 27 8.69 1.34 4.10
CA PHE A 27 7.61 0.52 3.57
C PHE A 27 7.44 -0.79 4.35
N ILE A 28 8.54 -1.51 4.59
CA ILE A 28 8.54 -2.74 5.38
C ILE A 28 8.00 -2.48 6.79
N PHE A 29 8.45 -1.40 7.43
CA PHE A 29 7.96 -1.02 8.76
C PHE A 29 6.44 -0.78 8.77
N VAL A 30 5.92 -0.02 7.80
CA VAL A 30 4.48 0.26 7.69
C VAL A 30 3.68 -1.02 7.43
N VAL A 31 4.18 -1.94 6.59
CA VAL A 31 3.56 -3.25 6.35
C VAL A 31 3.50 -4.08 7.63
N ILE A 32 4.63 -4.22 8.34
CA ILE A 32 4.69 -5.00 9.59
C ILE A 32 3.77 -4.39 10.64
N LEU A 33 3.80 -3.07 10.81
CA LEU A 33 2.92 -2.38 11.75
C LEU A 33 1.44 -2.62 11.42
N SER A 34 1.06 -2.48 10.14
CA SER A 34 -0.31 -2.70 9.73
C SER A 34 -0.75 -4.15 9.90
N PHE A 35 0.13 -5.11 9.61
CA PHE A 35 -0.14 -6.54 9.78
C PHE A 35 -0.31 -6.89 11.26
N THR A 36 0.59 -6.42 12.12
CA THR A 36 0.49 -6.65 13.57
C THR A 36 -0.79 -6.03 14.15
N LEU A 37 -1.16 -4.81 13.71
CA LEU A 37 -2.41 -4.18 14.14
C LEU A 37 -3.64 -5.02 13.79
N ASP A 38 -3.71 -5.56 12.58
CA ASP A 38 -4.82 -6.43 12.15
C ASP A 38 -4.91 -7.69 13.01
N ASN A 39 -3.79 -8.38 13.24
CA ASN A 39 -3.78 -9.61 14.04
C ASN A 39 -4.08 -9.38 15.53
N VAL A 40 -3.74 -8.20 16.08
CA VAL A 40 -4.07 -7.86 17.47
C VAL A 40 -5.55 -7.51 17.62
N LEU A 41 -6.16 -6.88 16.60
CA LEU A 41 -7.55 -6.44 16.67
C LEU A 41 -8.54 -7.53 16.24
N PHE A 42 -8.15 -8.42 15.33
CA PHE A 42 -9.01 -9.47 14.75
C PHE A 42 -8.26 -10.80 14.69
N GLU A 43 -8.53 -11.66 15.65
CA GLU A 43 -8.01 -13.03 15.64
C GLU A 43 -8.81 -13.91 14.69
N CYS A 44 -8.13 -14.44 13.67
CA CYS A 44 -8.67 -15.48 12.81
C CYS A 44 -8.91 -16.75 13.65
N SER A 45 -10.15 -17.24 13.64
CA SER A 45 -10.52 -18.43 14.42
C SER A 45 -9.85 -19.72 13.95
N ILE A 46 -9.40 -19.77 12.68
CA ILE A 46 -8.76 -20.94 12.07
C ILE A 46 -7.41 -20.51 11.46
N PRO A 47 -6.37 -20.32 12.30
CA PRO A 47 -5.06 -19.93 11.82
C PRO A 47 -4.39 -21.09 11.07
N SER A 48 -3.87 -20.78 9.89
CA SER A 48 -3.07 -21.68 9.06
C SER A 48 -1.95 -20.88 8.40
N VAL A 49 -0.91 -21.56 7.91
CA VAL A 49 0.17 -20.90 7.17
C VAL A 49 -0.38 -20.18 5.93
N TYR A 50 -1.39 -20.76 5.27
CA TYR A 50 -2.02 -20.13 4.12
C TYR A 50 -2.78 -18.85 4.50
N THR A 51 -3.59 -18.87 5.58
CA THR A 51 -4.31 -17.67 6.06
C THR A 51 -3.33 -16.57 6.48
N PHE A 52 -2.22 -16.95 7.12
CA PHE A 52 -1.16 -16.01 7.50
C PHE A 52 -0.54 -15.35 6.26
N ILE A 53 -0.14 -16.14 5.26
CA ILE A 53 0.46 -15.63 4.01
C ILE A 53 -0.53 -14.74 3.27
N ASN A 54 -1.80 -15.17 3.15
CA ASN A 54 -2.87 -14.41 2.53
C ASN A 54 -3.01 -13.03 3.20
N ASN A 55 -3.12 -13.01 4.53
CA ASN A 55 -3.21 -11.77 5.29
C ASN A 55 -1.95 -10.89 5.08
N PHE A 56 -0.76 -11.47 5.18
CA PHE A 56 0.48 -10.72 4.99
C PHE A 56 0.59 -10.10 3.58
N ILE A 57 0.20 -10.85 2.53
CA ILE A 57 0.14 -10.35 1.15
C ILE A 57 -0.89 -9.23 1.02
N HIS A 58 -2.05 -9.35 1.67
CA HIS A 58 -3.05 -8.28 1.72
C HIS A 58 -2.43 -6.99 2.24
N HIS A 59 -1.68 -7.05 3.33
CA HIS A 59 -1.04 -5.87 3.92
C HIS A 59 0.06 -5.28 3.03
N ILE A 60 0.85 -6.10 2.33
CA ILE A 60 1.82 -5.59 1.34
C ILE A 60 1.08 -4.79 0.25
N ILE A 61 0.01 -5.36 -0.32
CA ILE A 61 -0.75 -4.75 -1.41
C ILE A 61 -1.47 -3.48 -0.92
N SER A 62 -2.14 -3.55 0.23
CA SER A 62 -2.86 -2.42 0.83
C SER A 62 -1.90 -1.28 1.13
N MET A 63 -0.76 -1.54 1.81
CA MET A 63 0.18 -0.46 2.14
C MET A 63 0.83 0.14 0.90
N TYR A 64 1.07 -0.65 -0.16
CA TYR A 64 1.56 -0.07 -1.40
C TYR A 64 0.50 0.78 -2.09
N LEU A 65 -0.77 0.35 -2.07
CA LEU A 65 -1.90 1.10 -2.62
C LEU A 65 -2.08 2.47 -1.96
N TRP A 66 -1.85 2.56 -0.65
CA TRP A 66 -2.09 3.77 0.14
C TRP A 66 -0.88 4.68 0.28
N PHE A 67 0.33 4.10 0.39
CA PHE A 67 1.55 4.85 0.69
C PHE A 67 2.62 4.73 -0.37
N GLY A 68 2.42 3.95 -1.44
CA GLY A 68 3.44 3.63 -2.42
C GLY A 68 4.01 4.88 -3.11
N SER A 69 3.17 5.79 -3.59
CA SER A 69 3.67 7.02 -4.21
C SER A 69 4.30 7.99 -3.22
N ILE A 70 3.78 8.05 -1.99
CA ILE A 70 4.30 8.91 -0.91
C ILE A 70 5.70 8.45 -0.48
N ILE A 71 5.90 7.14 -0.32
CA ILE A 71 7.16 6.56 0.15
C ILE A 71 8.20 6.51 -0.98
N PHE A 72 7.81 6.08 -2.19
CA PHE A 72 8.76 5.82 -3.27
C PHE A 72 8.90 6.97 -4.28
N GLY A 73 7.99 7.96 -4.28
CA GLY A 73 7.97 9.06 -5.25
C GLY A 73 7.74 8.59 -6.70
N LYS A 74 7.11 7.42 -6.89
CA LYS A 74 6.91 6.77 -8.20
C LYS A 74 5.46 6.87 -8.66
N TYR A 75 4.97 8.10 -8.80
CA TYR A 75 3.56 8.43 -9.08
C TYR A 75 2.96 7.70 -10.31
N LYS A 76 3.69 7.64 -11.44
CA LYS A 76 3.19 6.94 -12.65
C LYS A 76 2.96 5.45 -12.41
N TYR A 77 3.90 4.79 -11.74
CA TYR A 77 3.82 3.37 -11.44
C TYR A 77 2.75 3.09 -10.38
N HIS A 78 2.63 3.98 -9.40
CA HIS A 78 1.59 3.88 -8.38
C HIS A 78 0.18 4.04 -8.97
N LEU A 79 -0.06 5.01 -9.87
CA LEU A 79 -1.34 5.12 -10.58
C LEU A 79 -1.66 3.89 -11.44
N LEU A 80 -0.66 3.33 -12.14
CA LEU A 80 -0.84 2.09 -12.88
C LEU A 80 -1.26 0.94 -11.96
N PHE A 81 -0.56 0.79 -10.82
CA PHE A 81 -0.89 -0.20 -9.81
C PHE A 81 -2.31 -0.01 -9.25
N LEU A 82 -2.68 1.23 -8.90
CA LEU A 82 -4.04 1.59 -8.47
C LEU A 82 -5.08 1.17 -9.50
N GLY A 83 -4.85 1.48 -10.78
CA GLY A 83 -5.73 1.09 -11.87
C GLY A 83 -5.93 -0.42 -11.96
N ILE A 84 -4.85 -1.20 -11.84
CA ILE A 84 -4.91 -2.68 -11.85
C ILE A 84 -5.73 -3.19 -10.65
N VAL A 85 -5.43 -2.73 -9.43
CA VAL A 85 -6.12 -3.18 -8.22
C VAL A 85 -7.60 -2.80 -8.25
N LEU A 86 -7.94 -1.58 -8.65
CA LEU A 86 -9.32 -1.12 -8.74
C LEU A 86 -10.10 -1.86 -9.83
N THR A 87 -9.46 -2.17 -10.96
CA THR A 87 -10.06 -3.01 -12.01
C THR A 87 -10.35 -4.41 -11.47
N PHE A 88 -9.41 -5.00 -10.74
CA PHE A 88 -9.60 -6.32 -10.14
C PHE A 88 -10.73 -6.31 -9.10
N GLN A 89 -10.83 -5.28 -8.27
CA GLN A 89 -11.94 -5.12 -7.33
C GLN A 89 -13.28 -4.89 -8.05
N TYR A 90 -13.31 -4.11 -9.13
CA TYR A 90 -14.52 -3.86 -9.92
C TYR A 90 -15.14 -5.17 -10.43
N PHE A 91 -14.33 -6.06 -11.01
CA PHE A 91 -14.80 -7.39 -11.45
C PHE A 91 -15.23 -8.31 -10.29
N ASN A 92 -14.85 -7.99 -9.06
CA ASN A 92 -15.22 -8.71 -7.84
C ASN A 92 -16.24 -7.94 -6.99
N LYS A 93 -17.12 -7.16 -7.62
CA LYS A 93 -18.20 -6.39 -6.96
C LYS A 93 -17.68 -5.41 -5.89
N TRP A 94 -16.59 -4.72 -6.20
CA TRP A 94 -15.88 -3.79 -5.29
C TRP A 94 -15.36 -4.43 -4.01
N LYS A 95 -15.12 -5.74 -4.02
CA LYS A 95 -14.49 -6.46 -2.91
C LYS A 95 -13.08 -6.87 -3.29
N CYS A 96 -12.18 -6.86 -2.30
CA CYS A 96 -10.83 -7.37 -2.46
C CYS A 96 -10.86 -8.91 -2.43
N PRO A 97 -10.43 -9.61 -3.49
CA PRO A 97 -10.50 -11.08 -3.53
C PRO A 97 -9.63 -11.77 -2.48
N ILE A 98 -8.52 -11.14 -2.12
CA ILE A 98 -7.61 -11.58 -1.06
C ILE A 98 -8.36 -11.60 0.28
N THR A 99 -9.08 -10.51 0.58
CA THR A 99 -9.94 -10.41 1.77
C THR A 99 -11.11 -11.39 1.73
N LEU A 100 -11.71 -11.62 0.56
CA LEU A 100 -12.79 -12.62 0.42
C LEU A 100 -12.30 -14.03 0.79
N GLU A 101 -11.12 -14.41 0.29
CA GLU A 101 -10.53 -15.71 0.62
C GLU A 101 -10.11 -15.78 2.09
N TYR A 102 -9.53 -14.70 2.65
CA TYR A 102 -9.20 -14.64 4.07
C TYR A 102 -10.46 -14.81 4.96
N ASN A 103 -11.54 -14.09 4.65
CA ASN A 103 -12.80 -14.19 5.39
C ASN A 103 -13.38 -15.62 5.33
N LYS A 104 -13.36 -16.23 4.15
CA LYS A 104 -13.81 -17.62 3.97
C LYS A 104 -13.02 -18.58 4.86
N GLN A 105 -11.71 -18.40 4.95
CA GLN A 105 -10.83 -19.27 5.73
C GLN A 105 -10.96 -19.05 7.24
N CYS A 106 -11.18 -17.81 7.67
CA CYS A 106 -11.34 -17.45 9.07
C CYS A 106 -12.79 -17.57 9.58
N GLY A 107 -13.74 -17.98 8.73
CA GLY A 107 -15.16 -18.08 9.08
C GLY A 107 -15.84 -16.73 9.28
N PHE A 108 -15.27 -15.65 8.75
CA PHE A 108 -15.83 -14.30 8.85
C PHE A 108 -16.92 -14.05 7.81
N HIS A 109 -17.78 -13.06 8.10
CA HIS A 109 -18.77 -12.63 7.13
C HIS A 109 -18.10 -12.01 5.89
N VAL A 110 -18.67 -12.24 4.71
CA VAL A 110 -18.10 -11.80 3.42
C VAL A 110 -18.03 -10.28 3.22
N SER A 111 -18.55 -9.49 4.16
CA SER A 111 -18.45 -8.02 4.18
C SER A 111 -17.43 -7.51 5.20
N GLU A 112 -16.80 -8.39 5.97
CA GLU A 112 -15.75 -7.97 6.89
C GLU A 112 -14.54 -7.49 6.11
N ASN A 113 -14.03 -6.32 6.51
CA ASN A 113 -12.78 -5.78 6.02
C ASN A 113 -11.67 -6.14 7.01
N HIS A 114 -10.45 -6.32 6.51
CA HIS A 114 -9.26 -6.26 7.36
C HIS A 114 -9.26 -4.95 8.15
N LYS A 115 -8.79 -5.01 9.39
CA LYS A 115 -8.61 -3.86 10.27
C LYS A 115 -7.17 -3.37 10.16
N ASP A 116 -6.76 -3.14 8.92
CA ASP A 116 -5.45 -2.58 8.61
C ASP A 116 -5.28 -1.16 9.18
N ILE A 117 -4.07 -0.62 9.09
CA ILE A 117 -3.79 0.72 9.64
C ILE A 117 -4.68 1.79 9.00
N ILE A 118 -5.10 1.61 7.74
CA ILE A 118 -5.96 2.54 7.03
C ILE A 118 -7.39 2.47 7.57
N TYR A 119 -7.90 1.27 7.82
CA TYR A 119 -9.15 1.09 8.52
C TYR A 119 -9.10 1.77 9.89
N TRP A 120 -8.03 1.57 10.67
CA TRP A 120 -7.89 2.21 11.97
C TRP A 120 -7.84 3.74 11.86
N ILE A 121 -7.07 4.30 10.93
CA ILE A 121 -7.01 5.73 10.64
C ILE A 121 -8.40 6.27 10.27
N ASN A 122 -9.09 5.59 9.35
CA ASN A 122 -10.42 6.02 8.90
C ASN A 122 -11.45 5.94 10.04
N LYS A 123 -11.40 4.89 10.86
CA LYS A 123 -12.35 4.70 11.97
C LYS A 123 -12.12 5.70 13.11
N ASN A 124 -10.87 5.99 13.47
CA ASN A 124 -10.55 6.75 14.68
C ASN A 124 -10.22 8.23 14.42
N ILE A 125 -9.63 8.56 13.28
CA ILE A 125 -9.21 9.93 12.96
C ILE A 125 -10.22 10.59 12.01
N PHE A 126 -10.74 9.83 11.06
CA PHE A 126 -11.55 10.38 9.96
C PHE A 126 -12.94 9.75 9.85
N SER A 127 -13.54 9.42 10.99
CA SER A 127 -14.84 8.72 11.07
C SER A 127 -15.95 9.41 10.27
N HIS A 128 -15.86 10.73 10.11
CA HIS A 128 -16.82 11.55 9.36
C HIS A 128 -16.61 11.56 7.84
N PHE A 129 -15.48 11.04 7.35
CA PHE A 129 -15.17 11.03 5.93
C PHE A 129 -15.49 9.68 5.30
N PRO A 130 -16.08 9.66 4.08
CA PRO A 130 -16.21 8.42 3.33
C PRO A 130 -14.85 7.77 3.09
N TYR A 131 -14.75 6.45 3.26
CA TYR A 131 -13.49 5.69 3.15
C TYR A 131 -12.69 5.99 1.86
N TYR A 132 -13.39 6.09 0.71
CA TYR A 132 -12.76 6.36 -0.58
C TYR A 132 -12.34 7.83 -0.80
N THR A 133 -12.62 8.74 0.14
CA THR A 133 -12.21 10.14 0.04
C THR A 133 -10.68 10.25 -0.01
N PHE A 134 -9.99 9.52 0.87
CA PHE A 134 -8.53 9.49 0.88
C PHE A 134 -7.95 8.94 -0.40
N LEU A 135 -8.57 7.89 -0.96
CA LEU A 135 -8.13 7.32 -2.23
C LEU A 135 -8.23 8.33 -3.37
N LYS A 136 -9.32 9.10 -3.43
CA LYS A 136 -9.48 10.18 -4.41
C LYS A 136 -8.40 11.26 -4.24
N LEU A 137 -8.12 11.68 -3.01
CA LEU A 137 -7.07 12.64 -2.72
C LEU A 137 -5.68 12.12 -3.12
N LEU A 138 -5.40 10.83 -2.89
CA LEU A 138 -4.16 10.18 -3.29
C LEU A 138 -3.99 10.13 -4.82
N VAL A 139 -5.06 9.82 -5.56
CA VAL A 139 -5.05 9.87 -7.04
C VAL A 139 -4.79 11.30 -7.53
N LEU A 140 -5.44 12.30 -6.93
CA LEU A 140 -5.20 13.71 -7.28
C LEU A 140 -3.76 14.14 -6.97
N TYR A 141 -3.22 13.71 -5.82
CA TYR A 141 -1.84 13.93 -5.43
C TYR A 141 -0.87 13.35 -6.46
N ASP A 142 -1.08 12.11 -6.91
CA ASP A 142 -0.22 11.50 -7.93
C ASP A 142 -0.28 12.25 -9.27
N ILE A 143 -1.49 12.59 -9.74
CA ILE A 143 -1.69 13.34 -10.98
C ILE A 143 -0.98 14.70 -10.89
N PHE A 144 -1.16 15.43 -9.80
CA PHE A 144 -0.51 16.72 -9.58
C PHE A 144 1.02 16.60 -9.68
N ASN A 145 1.61 15.63 -9.00
CA ASN A 145 3.06 15.41 -9.05
C ASN A 145 3.53 15.00 -10.45
N ILE A 146 2.77 14.18 -11.17
CA ILE A 146 3.09 13.83 -12.57
C ILE A 146 3.11 15.07 -13.47
N LEU A 147 2.16 15.99 -13.30
CA LEU A 147 2.07 17.20 -14.11
C LEU A 147 3.18 18.21 -13.77
N MET A 148 3.56 18.31 -12.49
CA MET A 148 4.57 19.26 -12.03
C MET A 148 6.01 18.79 -12.29
N TYR A 149 6.29 17.49 -12.17
CA TYR A 149 7.66 16.93 -12.27
C TYR A 149 8.02 16.34 -13.64
N ASN A 150 7.09 16.30 -14.61
CA ASN A 150 7.41 16.00 -16.02
C ASN A 150 7.60 17.26 -16.90
N LYS A 151 7.65 18.45 -16.30
CA LYS A 151 8.18 19.67 -16.94
C LYS A 151 9.67 19.77 -16.63
#